data_AF-E9J997-F1
#
_entry.id   AF-E9J997-F1
#
_cell.length_a   1.000
_cell.length_b   1.000
_cell.length_c   1.000
_cell.angle_alpha   90.00
_cell.angle_beta   90.00
_cell.angle_gamma   90.00
#
_symmetry.space_group_name_H-M   'P 1'
#
loop_
_entity.id
_entity.type
_entity.pdbx_description
1 polymer ?
#
loop_
_entity_poly.entity_id
_entity_poly.type
_entity_poly.pdbx_seq_one_letter_code
_entity_poly.pdbx_strand_id
1 'polypeptide(L)'
;MSSKGIRALVRLRCGNMKNNNKYWLEEGKKRCIFCKKGKDNMEHFAGDCVVAREWFVRIGDNVKKRIRVMENEDLDEKKEKVLIKFWREKEKYRKSNEDNDVD
;
A
#
# COMPACT_ATOMS: atom_id res chain seq x y z
N MET A 1 -2.84 20.40 -3.06
CA MET A 1 -2.43 19.16 -2.35
C MET A 1 -2.61 19.34 -0.86
N SER A 2 -3.24 18.39 -0.16
CA SER A 2 -3.41 18.49 1.29
C SER A 2 -2.18 18.00 2.05
N SER A 3 -2.00 18.47 3.29
CA SER A 3 -0.95 17.97 4.19
C SER A 3 -1.05 16.47 4.49
N LYS A 4 -2.25 15.88 4.35
CA LYS A 4 -2.48 14.44 4.49
C LYS A 4 -1.98 13.69 3.27
N GLY A 5 -2.22 14.20 2.06
CA GLY A 5 -1.73 13.63 0.81
C GLY A 5 -0.21 13.59 0.74
N ILE A 6 0.45 14.70 1.08
CA ILE A 6 1.92 14.78 1.11
C ILE A 6 2.51 13.73 2.08
N ARG A 7 1.96 13.64 3.30
CA ARG A 7 2.38 12.63 4.28
C ARG A 7 2.16 11.20 3.77
N ALA A 8 1.04 10.94 3.11
CA ALA A 8 0.72 9.64 2.54
C ALA A 8 1.71 9.25 1.41
N LEU A 9 2.12 10.21 0.58
CA LEU A 9 3.14 10.01 -0.45
C LEU A 9 4.52 9.74 0.16
N VAL A 10 4.93 10.52 1.18
CA VAL A 10 6.20 10.31 1.90
C VAL A 10 6.23 8.91 2.51
N ARG A 11 5.15 8.48 3.16
CA ARG A 11 5.04 7.11 3.71
C ARG A 11 5.17 6.03 2.64
N LEU A 12 4.62 6.24 1.44
CA LEU A 12 4.79 5.31 0.32
C LEU A 12 6.26 5.17 -0.08
N ARG A 13 6.98 6.30 -0.16
CA ARG A 13 8.39 6.34 -0.57
C ARG A 13 9.31 5.75 0.50
N CYS A 14 9.11 6.12 1.76
CA CYS A 14 9.99 5.73 2.86
C CYS A 14 9.65 4.33 3.42
N GLY A 15 8.39 3.91 3.36
CA GLY A 15 7.91 2.77 4.12
C GLY A 15 8.03 1.43 3.40
N ASN A 16 9.22 0.97 2.99
CA ASN A 16 9.49 -0.40 2.50
C ASN A 16 8.50 -0.96 1.44
N MET A 17 7.73 -0.10 0.77
CA MET A 17 6.56 -0.49 -0.02
C MET A 17 6.83 -0.41 -1.52
N LYS A 18 7.67 0.55 -1.93
CA LYS A 18 8.18 0.66 -3.30
C LYS A 18 9.08 -0.52 -3.64
N ASN A 19 9.97 -0.91 -2.72
CA ASN A 19 10.88 -2.02 -2.92
C ASN A 19 10.82 -2.96 -1.73
N ASN A 20 10.76 -4.25 -2.06
CA ASN A 20 10.57 -5.41 -1.23
C ASN A 20 11.77 -5.68 -0.28
N ASN A 21 12.32 -4.63 0.34
CA ASN A 21 13.61 -4.62 1.02
C ASN A 21 13.55 -5.22 2.42
N LYS A 22 12.53 -6.03 2.72
CA LYS A 22 12.34 -6.74 3.99
C LYS A 22 13.08 -8.08 3.96
N TYR A 23 14.32 -8.12 3.51
CA TYR A 23 15.06 -9.39 3.40
C TYR A 23 15.30 -10.04 4.76
N TRP A 24 15.41 -9.23 5.82
CA TRP A 24 15.58 -9.61 7.22
C TRP A 24 14.30 -10.04 7.95
N LEU A 25 13.13 -9.98 7.31
CA LEU A 25 11.87 -10.47 7.92
C LEU A 25 11.64 -11.93 7.52
N GLU A 26 11.08 -12.72 8.42
CA GLU A 26 10.63 -14.10 8.13
C GLU A 26 9.56 -14.07 7.02
N GLU A 27 9.49 -15.13 6.20
CA GLU A 27 8.58 -15.17 5.03
C GLU A 27 7.11 -14.92 5.38
N GLY A 28 6.66 -15.35 6.56
CA GLY A 28 5.31 -15.07 7.06
C GLY A 28 5.04 -13.58 7.27
N LYS A 29 6.04 -12.82 7.74
CA LYS A 29 5.97 -11.36 7.98
C LYS A 29 6.10 -10.53 6.69
N LYS A 30 6.39 -11.18 5.56
CA LYS A 30 6.37 -10.56 4.22
C LYS A 30 4.99 -10.56 3.58
N ARG A 31 4.00 -11.26 4.18
CA ARG A 31 2.66 -11.40 3.62
C ARG A 31 1.90 -10.08 3.62
N CYS A 32 1.09 -9.87 2.59
CA CYS A 32 0.21 -8.71 2.48
C CYS A 32 -0.60 -8.49 3.75
N ILE A 33 -0.55 -7.27 4.29
CA ILE A 33 -1.25 -6.95 5.53
C ILE A 33 -2.77 -7.13 5.46
N PHE A 34 -3.35 -6.93 4.27
CA PHE A 34 -4.80 -6.95 4.06
C PHE A 34 -5.37 -8.35 3.85
N CYS A 35 -4.82 -9.10 2.90
CA CYS A 35 -5.36 -10.40 2.50
C CYS A 35 -4.52 -11.58 2.97
N LYS A 36 -3.37 -11.34 3.61
CA LYS A 36 -2.43 -12.35 4.09
C LYS A 36 -1.90 -13.30 3.00
N LYS A 37 -2.05 -12.92 1.72
CA LYS A 37 -1.56 -13.65 0.54
C LYS A 37 -0.59 -12.78 -0.25
N GLY A 38 0.40 -13.36 -0.91
CA GLY A 38 1.39 -12.61 -1.69
C GLY A 38 2.24 -11.67 -0.82
N LYS A 39 3.00 -10.80 -1.47
CA LYS A 39 3.95 -9.88 -0.80
C LYS A 39 3.25 -8.58 -0.37
N ASP A 40 3.67 -7.97 0.72
CA ASP A 40 3.20 -6.64 1.20
C ASP A 40 3.79 -5.48 0.39
N ASN A 41 3.61 -5.48 -0.94
CA ASN A 41 4.20 -4.53 -1.87
C ASN A 41 3.18 -3.95 -2.87
N MET A 42 3.59 -2.90 -3.60
CA MET A 42 2.71 -2.19 -4.54
C MET A 42 2.22 -3.04 -5.71
N GLU A 43 3.04 -3.98 -6.19
CA GLU A 43 2.64 -4.89 -7.26
C GLU A 43 1.43 -5.73 -6.84
N HIS A 44 1.49 -6.31 -5.64
CA HIS A 44 0.38 -7.04 -5.07
C HIS A 44 -0.83 -6.12 -4.78
N PHE A 45 -0.63 -4.95 -4.16
CA PHE A 45 -1.76 -4.06 -3.83
C PHE A 45 -2.51 -3.54 -5.06
N ALA A 46 -1.78 -3.22 -6.14
CA ALA A 46 -2.37 -2.66 -7.34
C ALA A 46 -2.99 -3.72 -8.28
N GLY A 47 -2.68 -5.01 -8.07
CA GLY A 47 -3.14 -6.13 -8.91
C GLY A 47 -3.90 -7.19 -8.12
N ASP A 48 -3.17 -8.05 -7.41
CA ASP A 48 -3.70 -9.33 -6.90
C ASP A 48 -4.43 -9.21 -5.57
N CYS A 49 -4.22 -8.13 -4.81
CA CYS A 49 -4.79 -7.97 -3.50
C CYS A 49 -6.32 -7.81 -3.59
N VAL A 50 -7.05 -8.86 -3.20
CA VAL A 50 -8.52 -8.88 -3.22
C VAL A 50 -9.19 -7.76 -2.41
N VAL A 51 -8.47 -7.18 -1.45
CA VAL A 51 -8.97 -6.06 -0.62
C VAL A 51 -8.64 -4.70 -1.24
N ALA A 52 -7.39 -4.53 -1.68
CA ALA A 52 -6.87 -3.21 -2.03
C ALA A 52 -6.98 -2.88 -3.53
N ARG A 53 -7.00 -3.88 -4.42
CA ARG A 53 -6.87 -3.67 -5.88
C ARG A 53 -7.88 -2.69 -6.47
N GLU A 54 -9.12 -2.73 -5.98
CA GLU A 54 -10.22 -1.88 -6.46
C GLU A 54 -9.95 -0.39 -6.22
N TRP A 55 -9.15 -0.06 -5.20
CA TRP A 55 -8.83 1.33 -4.89
C TRP A 55 -7.91 1.93 -5.95
N PHE A 56 -7.11 1.10 -6.63
CA PHE A 56 -6.12 1.53 -7.62
C PHE A 56 -6.68 1.57 -9.05
N VAL A 57 -7.87 1.02 -9.31
CA VAL A 57 -8.50 1.01 -10.65
C VAL A 57 -8.65 2.43 -11.21
N ARG A 58 -8.92 3.42 -10.35
CA ARG A 58 -9.10 4.83 -10.74
C ARG A 58 -7.81 5.52 -11.20
N ILE A 59 -6.66 4.91 -10.98
CA ILE A 59 -5.33 5.46 -11.27
C ILE A 59 -4.80 4.95 -12.61
N GLY A 60 -5.22 3.76 -13.05
CA GLY A 60 -4.82 3.23 -14.34
C GLY A 60 -5.49 1.91 -14.67
N ASP A 61 -5.54 1.61 -15.96
CA ASP A 61 -6.32 0.48 -16.49
C ASP A 61 -5.65 -0.88 -16.25
N ASN A 62 -4.33 -0.88 -15.99
CA ASN A 62 -3.58 -2.09 -15.72
C ASN A 62 -2.54 -1.87 -14.60
N VAL A 63 -2.04 -2.98 -14.05
CA VAL A 63 -1.10 -2.99 -12.92
C VAL A 63 0.15 -2.15 -13.21
N LYS A 64 0.75 -2.29 -14.40
CA LYS A 64 1.96 -1.53 -14.78
C LYS A 64 1.70 -0.01 -14.77
N LYS A 65 0.58 0.44 -15.33
CA LYS A 65 0.19 1.87 -15.30
C LYS A 65 -0.04 2.35 -13.87
N ARG A 66 -0.76 1.57 -13.05
CA ARG A 66 -1.03 1.91 -11.63
C ARG A 66 0.26 2.07 -10.84
N ILE A 67 1.21 1.15 -11.00
CA ILE A 67 2.53 1.21 -10.35
C ILE A 67 3.28 2.45 -10.80
N ARG A 68 3.39 2.71 -12.11
CA ARG A 68 4.07 3.91 -12.64
C ARG A 68 3.51 5.21 -12.06
N VAL A 69 2.19 5.35 -11.99
CA VAL A 69 1.58 6.55 -11.38
C VAL A 69 1.89 6.64 -9.89
N MET A 70 1.88 5.50 -9.18
CA MET A 70 2.25 5.47 -7.77
C MET A 70 3.73 5.77 -7.52
N GLU A 71 4.59 5.39 -8.45
CA GLU A 71 6.03 5.64 -8.39
C GLU A 71 6.41 7.07 -8.77
N ASN A 72 5.63 7.71 -9.64
CA ASN A 72 5.80 9.10 -10.03
C ASN A 72 5.86 10.00 -8.77
N GLU A 73 6.60 11.09 -8.88
CA GLU A 73 6.70 12.08 -7.84
C GLU A 73 5.47 12.96 -7.69
N ASP A 74 4.77 13.19 -8.79
CA ASP A 74 3.58 14.02 -8.86
C ASP A 74 2.46 13.43 -8.02
N LEU A 75 1.78 14.29 -7.26
CA LEU A 75 0.62 13.95 -6.47
C LEU A 75 -0.63 14.62 -7.05
N ASP A 76 -1.25 13.94 -8.01
CA ASP A 76 -2.57 14.35 -8.51
C ASP A 76 -3.68 14.00 -7.49
N GLU A 77 -4.87 14.55 -7.73
CA GLU A 77 -6.04 14.38 -6.85
C GLU A 77 -6.48 12.91 -6.71
N LYS A 78 -6.39 12.11 -7.79
CA LYS A 78 -6.81 10.70 -7.77
C LYS A 78 -5.84 9.89 -6.92
N LYS A 79 -4.54 10.07 -7.14
CA LYS A 79 -3.47 9.45 -6.37
C LYS A 79 -3.52 9.86 -4.90
N GLU A 80 -3.74 11.13 -4.62
CA GLU A 80 -3.91 11.64 -3.25
C GLU A 80 -5.04 10.90 -2.51
N LYS A 81 -6.23 10.81 -3.11
CA LYS A 81 -7.38 10.12 -2.52
C LYS A 81 -7.09 8.65 -2.23
N VAL A 82 -6.45 7.96 -3.17
CA VAL A 82 -6.11 6.54 -3.00
C VAL A 82 -5.08 6.33 -1.92
N LEU A 83 -4.02 7.15 -1.86
CA LEU A 83 -2.98 7.02 -0.84
C LEU A 83 -3.52 7.31 0.57
N ILE A 84 -4.36 8.34 0.72
CA ILE A 84 -5.00 8.64 2.01
C ILE A 84 -5.86 7.47 2.47
N LYS A 85 -6.72 6.92 1.59
CA LYS A 85 -7.54 5.75 1.91
C LYS A 85 -6.66 4.55 2.28
N PHE A 86 -5.68 4.24 1.44
CA PHE A 86 -4.80 3.10 1.62
C PHE A 86 -4.11 3.11 2.97
N TRP A 87 -3.50 4.24 3.36
CA TRP A 87 -2.78 4.34 4.63
C TRP A 87 -3.70 4.29 5.84
N ARG A 88 -4.88 4.92 5.75
CA ARG A 88 -5.89 4.85 6.80
C ARG A 88 -6.32 3.42 7.07
N GLU A 89 -6.59 2.65 6.02
CA GLU A 89 -6.99 1.24 6.18
C GLU A 89 -5.80 0.38 6.63
N LYS A 90 -4.60 0.61 6.09
CA LYS A 90 -3.39 -0.13 6.49
C LYS A 90 -3.09 0.01 7.99
N GLU A 91 -3.27 1.21 8.55
CA GLU A 91 -3.09 1.45 9.98
C GLU A 91 -4.11 0.70 10.84
N LYS A 92 -5.38 0.64 10.41
CA LYS A 92 -6.40 -0.17 11.13
C LYS A 92 -6.02 -1.64 11.16
N TYR A 93 -5.62 -2.20 10.02
CA TYR A 93 -5.19 -3.60 9.95
C TYR A 93 -3.94 -3.88 10.79
N ARG A 94 -3.01 -2.92 10.93
CA ARG A 94 -1.86 -3.08 11.84
C ARG A 94 -2.30 -3.24 13.28
N LYS A 95 -3.10 -2.29 13.77
CA LYS A 95 -3.63 -2.31 15.14
C LYS A 95 -4.37 -3.61 15.43
N SER A 96 -5.30 -3.99 14.55
CA SER A 96 -6.04 -5.24 14.73
C SER A 96 -5.16 -6.48 14.73
N ASN A 97 -4.04 -6.54 14.00
CA ASN A 97 -3.13 -7.69 14.08
C ASN A 97 -2.32 -7.69 15.38
N GLU A 98 -1.84 -6.52 15.81
CA GLU A 98 -1.11 -6.37 17.07
C GLU A 98 -1.98 -6.76 18.27
N ASP A 99 -3.27 -6.42 18.26
CA ASP A 99 -4.23 -6.83 19.29
C ASP A 99 -4.52 -8.34 19.29
N ASN A 100 -4.30 -9.05 18.17
CA ASN A 100 -4.51 -10.50 18.06
C ASN A 100 -3.25 -11.34 18.35
N ASP A 101 -2.06 -10.72 18.42
CA ASP A 101 -0.79 -11.38 18.76
C ASP A 101 -0.48 -11.29 20.27
N VAL A 102 -1.40 -10.71 21.07
CA VAL A 102 -1.36 -10.65 22.54
C VAL A 102 -2.38 -11.65 23.10
N ASP A 103 -2.10 -12.95 22.93
CA ASP A 103 -2.77 -14.06 23.65
C ASP A 103 -1.77 -15.22 23.83
#